data_AF-A0A3B0T9C6-F1
#
_entry.id   AF-A0A3B0T9C6-F1
#
_cell.length_a   1.000
_cell.length_b   1.000
_cell.length_c   1.000
_cell.angle_alpha   90.00
_cell.angle_beta   90.00
_cell.angle_gamma   90.00
#
_symmetry.space_group_name_H-M   'P 1'
#
loop_
_entity.id
_entity.type
_entity.pdbx_description
1 polymer ?
#
loop_
_entity_poly.entity_id
_entity_poly.type
_entity_poly.pdbx_seq_one_letter_code
_entity_poly.pdbx_strand_id
1 'polypeptide(L)'
;MHEALGCVQHFEGKPLIKNIRTLGFLAIGAFTLSAVYALIAKDNAAERSFDDDDKQSSHHTINGDSGEFVLTDDDYKIKAEWRGDYSLDDLGAALAELDDELEIEIKQDGVKERVKFERRDGAIGATYYRDGDKLPEGEEADQAAAALFLKFLRISGLKADERVSALLKTGDAASVLKEINALERDRAKRRYAVALIEQRDLSPTEIDALSQAFEQIKSDQDLRIAIAAVLENETLTAAQAAQLLTIAAKQIESDHDLRLVLSASADFFSKNSDFDDAWMDAYAGLQSSYDQRLALETIASAAKDDPALLAAYRKAAQAISDDTGRERALEAIGEETER
;
A
#
# COMPACT_ATOMS: atom_id res chain seq x y z
N MET A 1 44.76 15.83 -59.61
CA MET A 1 46.10 16.18 -59.08
C MET A 1 45.90 16.95 -57.80
N HIS A 2 46.52 16.47 -56.71
CA HIS A 2 46.50 16.93 -55.31
C HIS A 2 45.14 16.91 -54.60
N GLU A 3 44.83 15.88 -53.80
CA GLU A 3 45.34 15.58 -52.44
C GLU A 3 45.12 16.72 -51.43
N ALA A 4 44.10 16.53 -50.58
CA ALA A 4 44.03 17.08 -49.24
C ALA A 4 43.70 15.93 -48.29
N LEU A 5 44.75 15.41 -47.66
CA LEU A 5 44.71 14.48 -46.52
C LEU A 5 44.38 15.28 -45.26
N GLY A 6 43.38 14.84 -44.50
CA GLY A 6 43.00 15.45 -43.23
C GLY A 6 42.42 14.41 -42.26
N CYS A 7 43.29 13.88 -41.41
CA CYS A 7 43.07 13.22 -40.11
C CYS A 7 41.74 12.48 -39.86
N VAL A 8 41.81 11.15 -39.97
CA VAL A 8 40.97 10.22 -39.20
C VAL A 8 41.57 10.12 -37.80
N GLN A 9 40.94 10.71 -36.79
CA GLN A 9 41.24 10.40 -35.40
C GLN A 9 40.40 9.21 -34.94
N HIS A 10 41.11 8.11 -34.70
CA HIS A 10 40.68 6.94 -33.95
C HIS A 10 40.26 7.39 -32.54
N PHE A 11 38.98 7.28 -32.19
CA PHE A 11 38.53 7.29 -30.81
C PHE A 11 38.23 5.84 -30.41
N GLU A 12 39.25 5.19 -29.85
CA GLU A 12 39.09 3.94 -29.11
C GLU A 12 38.20 4.18 -27.89
N GLY A 13 37.22 3.30 -27.72
CA GLY A 13 36.34 3.28 -26.56
C GLY A 13 37.11 3.06 -25.27
N LYS A 14 36.77 3.85 -24.25
CA LYS A 14 37.02 3.50 -22.85
C LYS A 14 35.67 3.46 -22.12
N PRO A 15 35.33 2.36 -21.44
CA PRO A 15 34.14 2.31 -20.60
C PRO A 15 34.33 3.21 -19.39
N LEU A 16 33.36 4.09 -19.14
CA LEU A 16 33.22 4.86 -17.92
C LEU A 16 32.83 3.92 -16.78
N ILE A 17 33.83 3.32 -16.14
CA ILE A 17 33.70 2.72 -14.81
C ILE A 17 33.57 3.89 -13.84
N LYS A 18 32.35 4.22 -13.41
CA LYS A 18 32.14 5.12 -12.27
C LYS A 18 32.49 4.38 -10.99
N ASN A 19 33.40 5.00 -10.25
CA ASN A 19 33.98 4.55 -9.00
C ASN A 19 32.91 4.19 -7.94
N ILE A 20 32.87 2.91 -7.57
CA ILE A 20 32.32 2.44 -6.30
C ILE A 20 33.29 2.91 -5.22
N ARG A 21 32.90 3.93 -4.45
CA ARG A 21 33.60 4.24 -3.20
C ARG A 21 33.12 3.27 -2.13
N THR A 22 34.05 2.43 -1.73
CA THR A 22 34.03 1.60 -0.53
C THR A 22 33.82 2.48 0.70
N LEU A 23 32.70 2.33 1.39
CA LEU A 23 32.57 2.66 2.81
C LEU A 23 31.99 1.43 3.50
N GLY A 24 32.79 0.90 4.43
CA GLY A 24 32.49 -0.30 5.19
C GLY A 24 31.42 -0.05 6.25
N PHE A 25 30.57 -1.07 6.39
CA PHE A 25 29.90 -1.52 7.61
C PHE A 25 29.43 -0.45 8.62
N LEU A 26 28.15 -0.12 8.54
CA LEU A 26 27.27 -0.29 9.70
C LEU A 26 25.95 -0.91 9.20
N ALA A 27 25.78 -2.20 9.47
CA ALA A 27 24.57 -2.94 9.14
C ALA A 27 23.49 -2.59 10.17
N ILE A 28 22.53 -1.75 9.77
CA ILE A 28 21.23 -1.62 10.45
C ILE A 28 20.15 -1.71 9.36
N GLY A 29 19.49 -2.87 9.35
CA GLY A 29 18.27 -3.26 8.67
C GLY A 29 17.70 -2.38 7.55
N ALA A 30 18.14 -2.60 6.32
CA ALA A 30 17.26 -2.44 5.16
C ALA A 30 16.33 -3.67 5.11
N PHE A 31 15.17 -3.58 5.76
CA PHE A 31 14.09 -4.54 5.54
C PHE A 31 13.45 -4.18 4.19
N THR A 32 13.86 -4.85 3.12
CA THR A 32 13.13 -4.80 1.86
C THR A 32 11.72 -5.35 2.09
N LEU A 33 10.70 -4.50 1.95
CA LEU A 33 9.27 -4.82 2.09
C LEU A 33 8.83 -6.00 1.19
N SER A 34 9.62 -6.30 0.14
CA SER A 34 9.45 -7.42 -0.80
C SER A 34 9.36 -8.81 -0.14
N ALA A 35 9.84 -9.01 1.09
CA ALA A 35 9.78 -10.32 1.77
C ALA A 35 8.59 -10.50 2.72
N VAL A 36 7.77 -9.47 2.96
CA VAL A 36 6.69 -9.54 3.97
C VAL A 36 5.42 -10.23 3.41
N TYR A 37 5.20 -10.22 2.09
CA TYR A 37 4.03 -10.88 1.52
C TYR A 37 4.13 -12.42 1.49
N ALA A 38 5.35 -12.99 1.49
CA ALA A 38 5.55 -14.44 1.47
C ALA A 38 5.64 -15.07 2.87
N LEU A 39 5.95 -14.29 3.93
CA LEU A 39 6.17 -14.85 5.27
C LEU A 39 4.90 -14.94 6.15
N ILE A 40 3.78 -14.33 5.74
CA ILE A 40 2.49 -14.45 6.45
C ILE A 40 1.70 -15.69 5.97
N ALA A 41 2.10 -16.32 4.86
CA ALA A 41 1.41 -17.49 4.30
C ALA A 41 1.85 -18.85 4.87
N LYS A 42 2.81 -18.89 5.83
CA LYS A 42 3.44 -20.17 6.21
C LYS A 42 3.33 -20.64 7.65
N ASP A 43 2.72 -19.88 8.56
CA ASP A 43 2.45 -20.37 9.91
C ASP A 43 0.98 -20.22 10.28
N ASN A 44 0.31 -21.37 10.26
CA ASN A 44 -1.02 -21.67 10.80
C ASN A 44 -2.15 -20.74 10.36
N ALA A 45 -2.95 -21.26 9.42
CA ALA A 45 -4.36 -20.90 9.27
C ALA A 45 -5.09 -21.02 10.62
N ALA A 46 -5.03 -19.97 11.42
CA ALA A 46 -5.97 -19.74 12.49
C ALA A 46 -7.11 -18.95 11.87
N GLU A 47 -8.18 -19.68 11.50
CA GLU A 47 -9.50 -19.10 11.34
C GLU A 47 -9.77 -18.21 12.57
N ARG A 48 -9.78 -16.89 12.35
CA ARG A 48 -10.39 -15.96 13.29
C ARG A 48 -11.65 -15.45 12.60
N SER A 49 -12.72 -16.23 12.73
CA SER A 49 -14.07 -15.68 12.62
C SER A 49 -14.27 -14.81 13.86
N PHE A 50 -14.19 -13.50 13.68
CA PHE A 50 -14.84 -12.58 14.61
C PHE A 50 -16.32 -12.60 14.23
N ASP A 51 -17.15 -13.19 15.08
CA ASP A 51 -18.60 -12.96 15.08
C ASP A 51 -18.80 -11.51 15.58
N ASP A 52 -18.60 -10.55 14.67
CA ASP A 52 -19.17 -9.22 14.80
C ASP A 52 -20.43 -9.19 13.94
N ASP A 53 -21.48 -8.54 14.43
CA ASP A 53 -22.75 -8.27 13.73
C ASP A 53 -22.58 -7.40 12.44
N ASP A 54 -21.35 -7.29 11.92
CA ASP A 54 -21.01 -6.57 10.70
C ASP A 54 -21.30 -7.45 9.47
N LYS A 55 -22.27 -6.99 8.69
CA LYS A 55 -22.69 -7.60 7.41
C LYS A 55 -21.62 -7.52 6.31
N GLN A 56 -20.42 -7.08 6.64
CA GLN A 56 -19.29 -6.95 5.74
C GLN A 56 -18.19 -7.94 6.12
N SER A 57 -17.86 -8.86 5.22
CA SER A 57 -16.74 -9.78 5.40
C SER A 57 -15.92 -9.89 4.13
N SER A 58 -14.62 -10.03 4.27
CA SER A 58 -13.73 -10.36 3.14
C SER A 58 -12.72 -11.41 3.56
N HIS A 59 -12.60 -12.47 2.78
CA HIS A 59 -11.58 -13.50 2.98
C HIS A 59 -10.87 -13.80 1.67
N HIS A 60 -9.59 -14.11 1.79
CA HIS A 60 -8.72 -14.46 0.67
C HIS A 60 -7.82 -15.60 1.10
N THR A 61 -7.88 -16.71 0.38
CA THR A 61 -7.13 -17.93 0.65
C THR A 61 -6.34 -18.31 -0.57
N ILE A 62 -5.07 -18.68 -0.38
CA ILE A 62 -4.24 -19.30 -1.42
C ILE A 62 -3.75 -20.63 -0.86
N ASN A 63 -4.11 -21.72 -1.53
CA ASN A 63 -3.75 -23.09 -1.17
C ASN A 63 -3.07 -23.77 -2.35
N GLY A 64 -1.73 -23.85 -2.32
CA GLY A 64 -0.95 -24.44 -3.40
C GLY A 64 -1.12 -23.65 -4.70
N ASP A 65 -1.68 -24.30 -5.71
CA ASP A 65 -1.98 -23.72 -7.02
C ASP A 65 -3.40 -23.14 -7.10
N SER A 66 -4.19 -23.15 -6.03
CA SER A 66 -5.56 -22.65 -6.04
C SER A 66 -5.73 -21.42 -5.15
N GLY A 67 -6.69 -20.57 -5.47
CA GLY A 67 -7.07 -19.47 -4.60
C GLY A 67 -8.56 -19.14 -4.66
N GLU A 68 -9.04 -18.54 -3.58
CA GLU A 68 -10.41 -18.08 -3.42
C GLU A 68 -10.38 -16.66 -2.84
N PHE A 69 -11.20 -15.78 -3.41
CA PHE A 69 -11.53 -14.47 -2.87
C PHE A 69 -13.04 -14.39 -2.67
N VAL A 70 -13.48 -13.98 -1.48
CA VAL A 70 -14.89 -13.70 -1.20
C VAL A 70 -14.98 -12.35 -0.51
N LEU A 71 -15.87 -11.49 -0.99
CA LEU A 71 -16.31 -10.30 -0.28
C LEU A 71 -17.84 -10.27 -0.26
N THR A 72 -18.39 -10.11 0.93
CA THR A 72 -19.84 -9.94 1.16
C THR A 72 -20.04 -8.61 1.88
N ASP A 73 -21.03 -7.84 1.45
CA ASP A 73 -21.34 -6.50 1.93
C ASP A 73 -22.83 -6.18 1.66
N ASP A 74 -23.70 -6.32 2.65
CA ASP A 74 -25.16 -6.17 2.50
C ASP A 74 -25.73 -6.98 1.30
N ASP A 75 -26.24 -6.30 0.26
CA ASP A 75 -26.81 -6.89 -0.96
C ASP A 75 -25.76 -7.15 -2.05
N TYR A 76 -24.49 -6.89 -1.74
CA TYR A 76 -23.35 -7.09 -2.62
C TYR A 76 -22.54 -8.31 -2.19
N LYS A 77 -22.28 -9.21 -3.13
CA LYS A 77 -21.35 -10.32 -2.94
C LYS A 77 -20.51 -10.51 -4.20
N ILE A 78 -19.20 -10.65 -4.02
CA ILE A 78 -18.30 -11.11 -5.07
C ILE A 78 -17.55 -12.35 -4.57
N LYS A 79 -17.45 -13.35 -5.43
CA LYS A 79 -16.65 -14.53 -5.21
C LYS A 79 -15.81 -14.78 -6.45
N ALA A 80 -14.54 -15.08 -6.27
CA ALA A 80 -13.67 -15.54 -7.33
C ALA A 80 -12.91 -16.78 -6.86
N GLU A 81 -12.79 -17.77 -7.73
CA GLU A 81 -12.02 -19.00 -7.51
C GLU A 81 -11.12 -19.23 -8.72
N TRP A 82 -9.87 -19.62 -8.49
CA TRP A 82 -8.95 -19.97 -9.56
C TRP A 82 -8.12 -21.20 -9.22
N ARG A 83 -7.67 -21.88 -10.28
CA ARG A 83 -6.66 -22.95 -10.25
C ARG A 83 -5.53 -22.64 -11.23
N GLY A 84 -4.32 -22.89 -10.76
CA GLY A 84 -3.07 -22.45 -11.37
C GLY A 84 -2.83 -20.95 -11.27
N ASP A 85 -1.74 -20.47 -11.86
CA ASP A 85 -1.45 -19.04 -11.95
C ASP A 85 -2.17 -18.42 -13.17
N TYR A 86 -2.29 -17.10 -13.16
CA TYR A 86 -2.80 -16.32 -14.28
C TYR A 86 -2.08 -14.97 -14.33
N SER A 87 -1.95 -14.39 -15.51
CA SER A 87 -1.30 -13.08 -15.69
C SER A 87 -2.16 -12.14 -16.50
N LEU A 88 -1.93 -10.85 -16.32
CA LEU A 88 -2.64 -9.80 -17.05
C LEU A 88 -1.96 -9.50 -18.40
N ASP A 89 -2.77 -9.03 -19.35
CA ASP A 89 -2.28 -8.50 -20.63
C ASP A 89 -1.52 -7.18 -20.49
N ASP A 90 -0.93 -6.71 -21.59
CA ASP A 90 -0.16 -5.47 -21.60
C ASP A 90 -0.97 -4.22 -21.21
N LEU A 91 -2.30 -4.30 -21.29
CA LEU A 91 -3.24 -3.26 -20.85
C LEU A 91 -3.70 -3.45 -19.39
N GLY A 92 -3.34 -4.57 -18.76
CA GLY A 92 -3.69 -4.92 -17.39
C GLY A 92 -5.19 -5.14 -17.17
N ALA A 93 -5.97 -5.38 -18.23
CA ALA A 93 -7.43 -5.37 -18.21
C ALA A 93 -8.06 -6.70 -18.68
N ALA A 94 -7.26 -7.62 -19.24
CA ALA A 94 -7.67 -8.96 -19.62
C ALA A 94 -6.62 -10.00 -19.17
N LEU A 95 -6.97 -11.28 -19.29
CA LEU A 95 -6.03 -12.37 -19.05
C LEU A 95 -5.10 -12.54 -20.25
N ALA A 96 -3.79 -12.56 -20.01
CA ALA A 96 -2.79 -13.00 -20.97
C ALA A 96 -2.54 -14.50 -20.87
N GLU A 97 -2.38 -14.99 -19.64
CA GLU A 97 -2.16 -16.40 -19.34
C GLU A 97 -3.13 -16.86 -18.26
N LEU A 98 -3.54 -18.12 -18.36
CA LEU A 98 -4.37 -18.81 -17.38
C LEU A 98 -4.03 -20.29 -17.43
N ASP A 99 -3.48 -20.83 -16.35
CA ASP A 99 -3.05 -22.22 -16.28
C ASP A 99 -4.21 -23.21 -16.44
N ASP A 100 -5.29 -23.05 -15.67
CA ASP A 100 -6.46 -23.94 -15.70
C ASP A 100 -7.78 -23.16 -15.83
N GLU A 101 -8.34 -22.69 -14.71
CA GLU A 101 -9.64 -22.00 -14.67
C GLU A 101 -9.64 -20.81 -13.70
N LEU A 102 -10.41 -19.79 -14.05
CA LEU A 102 -10.76 -18.67 -13.16
C LEU A 102 -12.26 -18.43 -13.30
N GLU A 103 -12.99 -18.52 -12.20
CA GLU A 103 -14.42 -18.23 -12.14
C GLU A 103 -14.66 -17.03 -11.24
N ILE A 104 -15.47 -16.08 -11.71
CA ILE A 104 -15.85 -14.89 -10.96
C ILE A 104 -17.37 -14.79 -10.98
N GLU A 105 -17.96 -14.60 -9.81
CA GLU A 105 -19.39 -14.40 -9.61
C GLU A 105 -19.62 -13.13 -8.79
N ILE A 106 -20.49 -12.25 -9.28
CA ILE A 106 -21.01 -11.11 -8.54
C ILE A 106 -22.52 -11.25 -8.40
N LYS A 107 -23.02 -11.02 -7.20
CA LYS A 107 -24.43 -10.77 -6.91
C LYS A 107 -24.57 -9.36 -6.39
N GLN A 108 -25.38 -8.55 -7.06
CA GLN A 108 -25.64 -7.16 -6.68
C GLN A 108 -27.07 -6.80 -7.07
N ASP A 109 -27.82 -6.18 -6.16
CA ASP A 109 -29.19 -5.70 -6.41
C ASP A 109 -30.13 -6.79 -6.97
N GLY A 110 -29.94 -8.04 -6.53
CA GLY A 110 -30.70 -9.21 -6.97
C GLY A 110 -30.27 -9.80 -8.31
N VAL A 111 -29.40 -9.12 -9.07
CA VAL A 111 -28.82 -9.62 -10.32
C VAL A 111 -27.58 -10.45 -10.01
N LYS A 112 -27.47 -11.62 -10.65
CA LYS A 112 -26.30 -12.49 -10.56
C LYS A 112 -25.57 -12.53 -11.90
N GLU A 113 -24.33 -12.08 -11.91
CA GLU A 113 -23.44 -12.15 -13.08
C GLU A 113 -22.28 -13.08 -12.78
N ARG A 114 -21.90 -13.91 -13.74
CA ARG A 114 -20.83 -14.89 -13.58
C ARG A 114 -20.06 -15.06 -14.87
N VAL A 115 -18.73 -15.10 -14.77
CA VAL A 115 -17.85 -15.43 -15.88
C VAL A 115 -16.96 -16.60 -15.49
N LYS A 116 -16.86 -17.59 -16.38
CA LYS A 116 -15.89 -18.67 -16.28
C LYS A 116 -14.85 -18.53 -17.39
N PHE A 117 -13.60 -18.34 -17.02
CA PHE A 117 -12.44 -18.38 -17.91
C PHE A 117 -11.81 -19.76 -17.84
N GLU A 118 -11.55 -20.35 -19.00
CA GLU A 118 -10.92 -21.66 -19.14
C GLU A 118 -10.01 -21.67 -20.36
N ARG A 119 -8.92 -22.44 -20.30
CA ARG A 119 -8.09 -22.66 -21.48
C ARG A 119 -8.80 -23.63 -22.44
N ARG A 120 -9.07 -23.19 -23.66
CA ARG A 120 -9.72 -23.95 -24.75
C ARG A 120 -8.86 -23.86 -26.02
N ASP A 121 -8.43 -25.01 -26.54
CA ASP A 121 -7.65 -25.11 -27.79
C ASP A 121 -6.40 -24.19 -27.84
N GLY A 122 -5.75 -23.99 -26.68
CA GLY A 122 -4.57 -23.13 -26.56
C GLY A 122 -4.86 -21.62 -26.42
N ALA A 123 -6.13 -21.21 -26.49
CA ALA A 123 -6.58 -19.85 -26.19
C ALA A 123 -7.33 -19.80 -24.84
N ILE A 124 -7.53 -18.60 -24.29
CA ILE A 124 -8.37 -18.40 -23.12
C ILE A 124 -9.78 -18.09 -23.61
N GLY A 125 -10.74 -18.97 -23.29
CA GLY A 125 -12.15 -18.75 -23.58
C GLY A 125 -12.88 -18.22 -22.35
N ALA A 126 -13.84 -17.32 -22.56
CA ALA A 126 -14.74 -16.82 -21.52
C ALA A 126 -16.16 -17.33 -21.77
N THR A 127 -16.86 -17.74 -20.72
CA THR A 127 -18.30 -18.05 -20.78
C THR A 127 -19.04 -17.21 -19.76
N TYR A 128 -19.91 -16.33 -20.24
CA TYR A 128 -20.66 -15.39 -19.43
C TYR A 128 -22.08 -15.88 -19.13
N TYR A 129 -22.55 -15.61 -17.92
CA TYR A 129 -23.89 -15.92 -17.44
C TYR A 129 -24.51 -14.71 -16.76
N ARG A 130 -25.80 -14.48 -17.00
CA ARG A 130 -26.63 -13.51 -16.28
C ARG A 130 -27.88 -14.20 -15.75
N ASP A 131 -28.12 -14.10 -14.45
CA ASP A 131 -29.21 -14.75 -13.72
C ASP A 131 -29.33 -16.27 -13.98
N GLY A 132 -28.18 -16.90 -14.26
CA GLY A 132 -28.06 -18.33 -14.55
C GLY A 132 -28.10 -18.67 -16.04
N ASP A 133 -28.54 -17.76 -16.91
CA ASP A 133 -28.61 -17.98 -18.35
C ASP A 133 -27.27 -17.67 -19.02
N LYS A 134 -26.75 -18.61 -19.81
CA LYS A 134 -25.55 -18.40 -20.63
C LYS A 134 -25.86 -17.37 -21.73
N LEU A 135 -25.08 -16.30 -21.80
CA LEU A 135 -25.14 -15.38 -22.94
C LEU A 135 -24.57 -16.04 -24.20
N PRO A 136 -25.18 -15.82 -25.39
CA PRO A 136 -24.60 -16.26 -26.65
C PRO A 136 -23.20 -15.69 -26.86
N GLU A 137 -22.32 -16.48 -27.46
CA GLU A 137 -20.95 -16.05 -27.78
C GLU A 137 -20.98 -14.90 -28.78
N GLY A 138 -20.10 -13.91 -28.57
CA GLY A 138 -20.01 -12.70 -29.37
C GLY A 138 -19.59 -11.49 -28.54
N GLU A 139 -19.54 -10.33 -29.20
CA GLU A 139 -18.99 -9.09 -28.65
C GLU A 139 -19.63 -8.67 -27.31
N GLU A 140 -20.94 -8.87 -27.15
CA GLU A 140 -21.63 -8.54 -25.89
C GLU A 140 -21.15 -9.40 -24.72
N ALA A 141 -21.02 -10.72 -24.93
CA ALA A 141 -20.54 -11.64 -23.90
C ALA A 141 -19.07 -11.38 -23.55
N ASP A 142 -18.25 -11.06 -24.56
CA ASP A 142 -16.83 -10.74 -24.38
C ASP A 142 -16.65 -9.45 -23.58
N GLN A 143 -17.41 -8.39 -23.90
CA GLN A 143 -17.40 -7.13 -23.16
C GLN A 143 -17.89 -7.32 -21.72
N ALA A 144 -18.94 -8.11 -21.50
CA ALA A 144 -19.46 -8.39 -20.18
C ALA A 144 -18.46 -9.20 -19.32
N ALA A 145 -17.80 -10.20 -19.92
CA ALA A 145 -16.72 -10.96 -19.28
C ALA A 145 -15.54 -10.08 -18.88
N ALA A 146 -15.05 -9.23 -19.80
CA ALA A 146 -13.96 -8.30 -19.52
C ALA A 146 -14.33 -7.29 -18.42
N ALA A 147 -15.55 -6.73 -18.45
CA ALA A 147 -16.04 -5.82 -17.43
C ALA A 147 -16.10 -6.48 -16.05
N LEU A 148 -16.57 -7.73 -15.98
CA LEU A 148 -16.67 -8.48 -14.73
C LEU A 148 -15.29 -8.83 -14.16
N PHE A 149 -14.34 -9.24 -15.01
CA PHE A 149 -12.94 -9.45 -14.62
C PHE A 149 -12.29 -8.18 -14.09
N LEU A 150 -12.46 -7.06 -14.80
CA LEU A 150 -11.95 -5.75 -14.38
C LEU A 150 -12.54 -5.31 -13.03
N LYS A 151 -13.85 -5.51 -12.84
CA LYS A 151 -14.53 -5.22 -11.57
C LYS A 151 -13.95 -6.06 -10.43
N PHE A 152 -13.68 -7.35 -10.67
CA PHE A 152 -13.00 -8.21 -9.71
C PHE A 152 -11.61 -7.68 -9.31
N LEU A 153 -10.76 -7.29 -10.28
CA LEU A 153 -9.44 -6.72 -9.99
C LEU A 153 -9.53 -5.45 -9.15
N ARG A 154 -10.47 -4.56 -9.46
CA ARG A 154 -10.67 -3.29 -8.74
C ARG A 154 -11.23 -3.46 -7.33
N ILE A 155 -12.04 -4.50 -7.09
CA ILE A 155 -12.65 -4.74 -5.78
C ILE A 155 -11.72 -5.52 -4.87
N SER A 156 -11.06 -6.55 -5.40
CA SER A 156 -10.15 -7.40 -4.63
C SER A 156 -8.79 -6.74 -4.41
N GLY A 157 -8.37 -5.87 -5.33
CA GLY A 157 -6.99 -5.39 -5.42
C GLY A 157 -5.99 -6.51 -5.74
N LEU A 158 -6.44 -7.68 -6.20
CA LEU A 158 -5.53 -8.72 -6.68
C LEU A 158 -4.88 -8.28 -7.99
N LYS A 159 -3.65 -8.76 -8.21
CA LYS A 159 -2.81 -8.37 -9.35
C LYS A 159 -2.60 -6.86 -9.48
N ALA A 160 -2.64 -6.13 -8.36
CA ALA A 160 -2.35 -4.70 -8.33
C ALA A 160 -0.98 -4.37 -8.93
N ASP A 161 0.04 -5.18 -8.67
CA ASP A 161 1.39 -4.98 -9.20
C ASP A 161 1.42 -5.03 -10.73
N GLU A 162 0.85 -6.10 -11.32
CA GLU A 162 0.76 -6.26 -12.78
C GLU A 162 -0.09 -5.16 -13.41
N ARG A 163 -1.22 -4.82 -12.79
CA ARG A 163 -2.13 -3.79 -13.31
C ARG A 163 -1.53 -2.39 -13.22
N VAL A 164 -0.86 -2.04 -12.13
CA VAL A 164 -0.10 -0.78 -12.00
C VAL A 164 1.03 -0.74 -13.03
N SER A 165 1.74 -1.86 -13.24
CA SER A 165 2.79 -1.93 -14.27
C SER A 165 2.23 -1.67 -15.67
N ALA A 166 1.09 -2.26 -16.02
CA ALA A 166 0.42 -2.02 -17.31
C ALA A 166 -0.05 -0.56 -17.46
N LEU A 167 -0.58 0.05 -16.40
CA LEU A 167 -0.98 1.46 -16.40
C LEU A 167 0.22 2.41 -16.54
N LEU A 168 1.37 2.07 -15.94
CA LEU A 168 2.63 2.80 -16.08
C LEU A 168 3.31 2.60 -17.45
N LYS A 169 2.98 1.53 -18.18
CA LYS A 169 3.44 1.35 -19.57
C LYS A 169 2.60 2.16 -20.55
N THR A 170 1.28 2.19 -20.34
CA THR A 170 0.31 2.84 -21.23
C THR A 170 0.15 4.33 -20.96
N GLY A 171 0.49 4.79 -19.75
CA GLY A 171 0.55 6.19 -19.35
C GLY A 171 1.61 6.44 -18.27
N ASP A 172 1.52 7.53 -17.52
CA ASP A 172 2.41 7.86 -16.40
C ASP A 172 1.71 7.61 -15.04
N ALA A 173 2.25 8.15 -13.94
CA ALA A 173 1.62 7.98 -12.63
C ALA A 173 0.21 8.59 -12.57
N ALA A 174 -0.13 9.57 -13.42
CA ALA A 174 -1.47 10.13 -13.46
C ALA A 174 -2.52 9.09 -13.88
N SER A 175 -2.16 8.13 -14.74
CA SER A 175 -3.03 6.99 -15.09
C SER A 175 -3.31 6.11 -13.88
N VAL A 176 -2.29 5.84 -13.05
CA VAL A 176 -2.44 5.03 -11.84
C VAL A 176 -3.23 5.79 -10.77
N LEU A 177 -2.95 7.08 -10.57
CA LEU A 177 -3.68 7.93 -9.63
C LEU A 177 -5.17 8.05 -10.01
N LYS A 178 -5.47 8.17 -11.31
CA LYS A 178 -6.85 8.13 -11.80
C LYS A 178 -7.51 6.79 -11.48
N GLU A 179 -6.79 5.68 -11.64
CA GLU A 179 -7.29 4.36 -11.30
C GLU A 179 -7.55 4.25 -9.79
N ILE A 180 -6.60 4.65 -8.92
CA ILE A 180 -6.75 4.64 -7.45
C ILE A 180 -8.00 5.41 -7.02
N ASN A 181 -8.24 6.58 -7.59
CA ASN A 181 -9.44 7.39 -7.30
C ASN A 181 -10.75 6.75 -7.77
N ALA A 182 -10.71 5.79 -8.69
CA ALA A 182 -11.87 5.06 -9.16
C ALA A 182 -12.11 3.75 -8.38
N LEU A 183 -11.20 3.35 -7.49
CA LEU A 183 -11.36 2.13 -6.69
C LEU A 183 -12.38 2.36 -5.58
N GLU A 184 -13.26 1.38 -5.37
CA GLU A 184 -14.32 1.48 -4.36
C GLU A 184 -13.85 0.99 -2.99
N ARG A 185 -12.89 0.06 -2.94
CA ARG A 185 -12.47 -0.62 -1.71
C ARG A 185 -11.13 -0.10 -1.21
N ASP A 186 -11.07 0.19 0.08
CA ASP A 186 -9.88 0.71 0.77
C ASP A 186 -8.65 -0.19 0.60
N ARG A 187 -8.85 -1.51 0.76
CA ARG A 187 -7.80 -2.49 0.52
C ARG A 187 -7.24 -2.43 -0.90
N ALA A 188 -8.10 -2.19 -1.89
CA ALA A 188 -7.66 -2.06 -3.28
C ALA A 188 -6.89 -0.75 -3.48
N LYS A 189 -7.39 0.37 -2.97
CA LYS A 189 -6.69 1.67 -2.98
C LYS A 189 -5.30 1.54 -2.38
N ARG A 190 -5.18 0.96 -1.20
CA ARG A 190 -3.90 0.70 -0.54
C ARG A 190 -2.98 -0.14 -1.41
N ARG A 191 -3.44 -1.28 -1.95
CA ARG A 191 -2.59 -2.17 -2.78
C ARG A 191 -2.05 -1.45 -4.01
N TYR A 192 -2.88 -0.67 -4.69
CA TYR A 192 -2.45 0.08 -5.87
C TYR A 192 -1.50 1.23 -5.50
N ALA A 193 -1.72 1.90 -4.38
CA ALA A 193 -0.82 2.94 -3.87
C ALA A 193 0.56 2.37 -3.54
N VAL A 194 0.62 1.24 -2.82
CA VAL A 194 1.89 0.55 -2.52
C VAL A 194 2.58 0.10 -3.80
N ALA A 195 1.87 -0.57 -4.71
CA ALA A 195 2.42 -1.01 -5.99
C ALA A 195 2.98 0.15 -6.83
N LEU A 196 2.34 1.33 -6.78
CA LEU A 196 2.82 2.53 -7.46
C LEU A 196 4.16 3.01 -6.88
N ILE A 197 4.26 3.08 -5.56
CA ILE A 197 5.47 3.55 -4.85
C ILE A 197 6.63 2.57 -5.05
N GLU A 198 6.37 1.27 -5.03
CA GLU A 198 7.41 0.24 -5.22
C GLU A 198 7.95 0.19 -6.65
N GLN A 199 7.15 0.57 -7.64
CA GLN A 199 7.53 0.49 -9.05
C GLN A 199 8.23 1.74 -9.58
N ARG A 200 8.15 2.87 -8.88
CA ARG A 200 8.83 4.12 -9.28
C ARG A 200 8.89 5.16 -8.19
N ASP A 201 9.86 6.06 -8.33
CA ASP A 201 9.85 7.33 -7.61
C ASP A 201 8.71 8.22 -8.10
N LEU A 202 8.08 8.90 -7.13
CA LEU A 202 7.04 9.89 -7.36
C LEU A 202 7.66 11.27 -7.25
N SER A 203 7.22 12.19 -8.10
CA SER A 203 7.50 13.62 -7.95
C SER A 203 6.69 14.20 -6.79
N PRO A 204 7.09 15.37 -6.25
CA PRO A 204 6.33 16.03 -5.20
C PRO A 204 4.84 16.23 -5.55
N THR A 205 4.52 16.62 -6.79
CA THR A 205 3.12 16.78 -7.22
C THR A 205 2.35 15.45 -7.30
N GLU A 206 3.03 14.34 -7.65
CA GLU A 206 2.43 13.00 -7.63
C GLU A 206 2.19 12.52 -6.19
N ILE A 207 3.08 12.84 -5.25
CA ILE A 207 2.90 12.59 -3.81
C ILE A 207 1.69 13.36 -3.27
N ASP A 208 1.55 14.65 -3.60
CA ASP A 208 0.40 15.46 -3.18
C ASP A 208 -0.92 14.86 -3.69
N ALA A 209 -0.96 14.44 -4.95
CA ALA A 209 -2.13 13.81 -5.55
C ALA A 209 -2.45 12.45 -4.92
N LEU A 210 -1.43 11.64 -4.59
CA LEU A 210 -1.61 10.37 -3.89
C LEU A 210 -2.13 10.60 -2.45
N SER A 211 -1.62 11.62 -1.77
CA SER A 211 -2.04 11.99 -0.42
C SER A 211 -3.52 12.41 -0.39
N GLN A 212 -3.98 13.15 -1.40
CA GLN A 212 -5.42 13.47 -1.57
C GLN A 212 -6.27 12.22 -1.78
N ALA A 213 -5.76 11.21 -2.50
CA ALA A 213 -6.48 9.95 -2.68
C ALA A 213 -6.67 9.19 -1.35
N PHE A 214 -5.76 9.37 -0.38
CA PHE A 214 -5.85 8.75 0.95
C PHE A 214 -7.00 9.32 1.81
N GLU A 215 -7.52 10.51 1.51
CA GLU A 215 -8.74 11.03 2.15
C GLU A 215 -9.98 10.17 1.89
N GLN A 216 -9.91 9.28 0.90
CA GLN A 216 -10.99 8.36 0.55
C GLN A 216 -10.82 6.97 1.18
N ILE A 217 -9.74 6.71 1.91
CA ILE A 217 -9.51 5.46 2.64
C ILE A 217 -10.06 5.64 4.06
N LYS A 218 -10.98 4.76 4.48
CA LYS A 218 -11.68 4.82 5.77
C LYS A 218 -11.21 3.76 6.75
N SER A 219 -10.71 2.62 6.28
CA SER A 219 -10.06 1.65 7.14
C SER A 219 -8.75 2.20 7.69
N ASP A 220 -8.67 2.34 9.01
CA ASP A 220 -7.46 2.73 9.76
C ASP A 220 -6.22 1.96 9.33
N GLN A 221 -6.33 0.63 9.27
CA GLN A 221 -5.25 -0.25 8.88
C GLN A 221 -4.80 0.01 7.43
N ASP A 222 -5.74 0.15 6.49
CA ASP A 222 -5.39 0.36 5.09
C ASP A 222 -4.78 1.75 4.88
N LEU A 223 -5.31 2.78 5.56
CA LEU A 223 -4.79 4.14 5.53
C LEU A 223 -3.38 4.22 6.11
N ARG A 224 -3.16 3.61 7.30
CA ARG A 224 -1.85 3.50 7.93
C ARG A 224 -0.81 2.89 6.99
N ILE A 225 -1.13 1.76 6.35
CA ILE A 225 -0.18 1.09 5.44
C ILE A 225 0.10 1.96 4.22
N ALA A 226 -0.92 2.61 3.65
CA ALA A 226 -0.74 3.48 2.50
C ALA A 226 0.14 4.70 2.83
N ILE A 227 -0.08 5.34 3.98
CA ILE A 227 0.77 6.45 4.47
C ILE A 227 2.20 5.98 4.74
N ALA A 228 2.38 4.84 5.42
CA ALA A 228 3.71 4.29 5.71
C ALA A 228 4.54 4.07 4.44
N ALA A 229 3.92 3.56 3.37
CA ALA A 229 4.61 3.39 2.09
C ALA A 229 5.09 4.74 1.51
N VAL A 230 4.31 5.82 1.64
CA VAL A 230 4.73 7.15 1.16
C VAL A 230 5.85 7.72 2.02
N LEU A 231 5.83 7.48 3.34
CA LEU A 231 6.89 7.93 4.25
C LEU A 231 8.28 7.36 3.89
N GLU A 232 8.33 6.23 3.19
CA GLU A 232 9.57 5.62 2.69
C GLU A 232 10.06 6.23 1.36
N ASN A 233 9.30 7.14 0.72
CA ASN A 233 9.70 7.72 -0.55
C ASN A 233 10.83 8.75 -0.39
N GLU A 234 11.93 8.58 -1.13
CA GLU A 234 13.13 9.43 -1.01
C GLU A 234 12.89 10.92 -1.34
N THR A 235 11.88 11.23 -2.15
CA THR A 235 11.56 12.61 -2.55
C THR A 235 10.59 13.30 -1.60
N LEU A 236 10.08 12.59 -0.58
CA LEU A 236 9.11 13.12 0.36
C LEU A 236 9.71 14.26 1.17
N THR A 237 9.03 15.42 1.14
CA THR A 237 9.43 16.56 1.96
C THR A 237 8.80 16.49 3.35
N ALA A 238 9.43 17.14 4.34
CA ALA A 238 8.86 17.22 5.69
C ALA A 238 7.47 17.90 5.73
N ALA A 239 7.22 18.87 4.84
CA ALA A 239 5.90 19.49 4.71
C ALA A 239 4.82 18.51 4.21
N GLN A 240 5.18 17.62 3.28
CA GLN A 240 4.28 16.56 2.82
C GLN A 240 4.08 15.46 3.87
N ALA A 241 5.13 15.11 4.61
CA ALA A 241 5.01 14.23 5.78
C ALA A 241 4.06 14.82 6.84
N ALA A 242 4.09 16.14 7.07
CA ALA A 242 3.17 16.83 7.96
C ALA A 242 1.71 16.76 7.46
N GLN A 243 1.49 16.90 6.14
CA GLN A 243 0.17 16.73 5.53
C GLN A 243 -0.36 15.30 5.72
N LEU A 244 0.49 14.28 5.51
CA LEU A 244 0.12 12.88 5.74
C LEU A 244 -0.24 12.61 7.21
N LEU A 245 0.50 13.18 8.16
CA LEU A 245 0.16 13.12 9.58
C LEU A 245 -1.17 13.80 9.91
N THR A 246 -1.45 14.94 9.27
CA THR A 246 -2.73 15.64 9.42
C THR A 246 -3.89 14.79 8.92
N ILE A 247 -3.71 14.08 7.80
CA ILE A 247 -4.70 13.13 7.27
C ILE A 247 -4.89 11.96 8.24
N ALA A 248 -3.79 11.40 8.75
CA ALA A 248 -3.83 10.29 9.71
C ALA A 248 -4.56 10.68 11.00
N ALA A 249 -4.19 11.80 11.63
CA ALA A 249 -4.78 12.30 12.87
C ALA A 249 -6.28 12.56 12.76
N LYS A 250 -6.75 12.96 11.56
CA LYS A 250 -8.15 13.25 11.30
C LYS A 250 -8.99 11.99 11.06
N GLN A 251 -8.40 10.93 10.50
CA GLN A 251 -9.17 9.79 9.99
C GLN A 251 -8.91 8.47 10.73
N ILE A 252 -7.74 8.28 11.32
CA ILE A 252 -7.40 7.04 12.02
C ILE A 252 -7.94 7.11 13.45
N GLU A 253 -8.88 6.23 13.77
CA GLU A 253 -9.51 6.17 15.10
C GLU A 253 -8.75 5.22 16.05
N SER A 254 -8.13 4.17 15.51
CA SER A 254 -7.31 3.20 16.24
C SER A 254 -6.01 3.84 16.73
N ASP A 255 -5.87 3.98 18.05
CA ASP A 255 -4.63 4.42 18.71
C ASP A 255 -3.42 3.63 18.24
N HIS A 256 -3.59 2.32 18.03
CA HIS A 256 -2.53 1.44 17.58
C HIS A 256 -2.04 1.79 16.17
N ASP A 257 -2.98 2.03 15.25
CA ASP A 257 -2.66 2.36 13.86
C ASP A 257 -2.09 3.78 13.75
N LEU A 258 -2.65 4.74 14.49
CA LEU A 258 -2.15 6.12 14.52
C LEU A 258 -0.73 6.16 15.09
N ARG A 259 -0.45 5.46 16.19
CA ARG A 259 0.89 5.32 16.75
C ARG A 259 1.88 4.74 15.74
N LEU A 260 1.48 3.76 14.93
CA LEU A 260 2.36 3.19 13.90
C LEU A 260 2.72 4.23 12.84
N VAL A 261 1.79 5.11 12.43
CA VAL A 261 2.11 6.24 11.55
C VAL A 261 3.08 7.22 12.23
N LEU A 262 2.84 7.55 13.51
CA LEU A 262 3.72 8.42 14.30
C LEU A 262 5.14 7.84 14.40
N SER A 263 5.25 6.54 14.63
CA SER A 263 6.54 5.83 14.72
C SER A 263 7.27 5.82 13.38
N ALA A 264 6.57 5.56 12.27
CA ALA A 264 7.15 5.52 10.94
C ALA A 264 7.61 6.90 10.43
N SER A 265 7.06 7.98 10.98
CA SER A 265 7.40 9.36 10.62
C SER A 265 8.42 10.01 11.56
N ALA A 266 8.89 9.31 12.60
CA ALA A 266 9.76 9.88 13.63
C ALA A 266 11.05 10.49 13.08
N ASP A 267 11.58 9.97 11.97
CA ASP A 267 12.79 10.49 11.33
C ASP A 267 12.63 11.90 10.76
N PHE A 268 11.40 12.43 10.63
CA PHE A 268 11.16 13.80 10.16
C PHE A 268 11.25 14.85 11.27
N PHE A 269 11.33 14.44 12.54
CA PHE A 269 11.42 15.38 13.67
C PHE A 269 12.61 16.33 13.58
N SER A 270 12.40 17.56 14.04
CA SER A 270 13.39 18.65 14.08
C SER A 270 13.93 19.05 12.69
N LYS A 271 13.38 18.50 11.60
CA LYS A 271 13.70 18.92 10.22
C LYS A 271 12.78 20.05 9.75
N ASN A 272 11.60 20.19 10.34
CA ASN A 272 10.59 21.18 9.99
C ASN A 272 9.59 21.39 11.14
N SER A 273 9.34 22.64 11.53
CA SER A 273 8.43 22.96 12.64
C SER A 273 6.98 22.57 12.38
N ASP A 274 6.51 22.68 11.12
CA ASP A 274 5.14 22.30 10.75
C ASP A 274 4.95 20.78 10.88
N PHE A 275 6.01 20.00 10.64
CA PHE A 275 6.00 18.56 10.90
C PHE A 275 5.95 18.26 12.40
N ASP A 276 6.79 18.93 13.20
CA ASP A 276 6.83 18.74 14.66
C ASP A 276 5.45 19.06 15.28
N ASP A 277 4.81 20.15 14.84
CA ASP A 277 3.45 20.53 15.25
C ASP A 277 2.43 19.48 14.83
N ALA A 278 2.44 19.03 13.56
CA ALA A 278 1.50 18.01 13.07
C ALA A 278 1.64 16.67 13.81
N TRP A 279 2.87 16.28 14.16
CA TRP A 279 3.10 15.06 14.94
C TRP A 279 2.57 15.20 16.36
N MET A 280 2.81 16.34 17.02
CA MET A 280 2.32 16.58 18.38
C MET A 280 0.78 16.70 18.43
N ASP A 281 0.16 17.27 17.40
CA ASP A 281 -1.30 17.31 17.25
C ASP A 281 -1.88 15.90 17.06
N ALA A 282 -1.26 15.07 16.22
CA ALA A 282 -1.64 13.69 16.04
C ALA A 282 -1.46 12.85 17.32
N TYR A 283 -0.35 13.03 18.03
CA TYR A 283 -0.10 12.41 19.33
C TYR A 283 -1.18 12.76 20.36
N ALA A 284 -1.65 14.02 20.38
CA ALA A 284 -2.70 14.45 21.31
C ALA A 284 -4.05 13.75 21.08
N GLY A 285 -4.26 13.16 19.89
CA GLY A 285 -5.41 12.31 19.60
C GLY A 285 -5.36 10.93 20.26
N LEU A 286 -4.18 10.44 20.66
CA LEU A 286 -4.02 9.12 21.27
C LEU A 286 -4.66 9.07 22.66
N GLN A 287 -5.45 8.04 22.93
CA GLN A 287 -6.12 7.84 24.23
C GLN A 287 -5.44 6.78 25.09
N SER A 288 -4.92 5.73 24.47
CA SER A 288 -4.19 4.62 25.09
C SER A 288 -2.85 5.10 25.66
N SER A 289 -2.70 5.06 26.99
CA SER A 289 -1.42 5.35 27.65
C SER A 289 -0.28 4.42 27.20
N TYR A 290 -0.62 3.21 26.74
CA TYR A 290 0.36 2.30 26.15
C TYR A 290 0.89 2.84 24.82
N ASP A 291 0.01 3.29 23.93
CA ASP A 291 0.38 3.80 22.62
C ASP A 291 1.00 5.20 22.70
N GLN A 292 0.52 6.04 23.61
CA GLN A 292 1.16 7.32 23.96
C GLN A 292 2.62 7.12 24.37
N ARG A 293 2.90 6.23 25.33
CA ARG A 293 4.28 5.94 25.74
C ARG A 293 5.12 5.48 24.54
N LEU A 294 4.63 4.52 23.77
CA LEU A 294 5.38 3.99 22.62
C LEU A 294 5.66 5.04 21.55
N ALA A 295 4.70 5.94 21.27
CA ALA A 295 4.91 7.05 20.34
C ALA A 295 6.00 8.01 20.84
N LEU A 296 5.99 8.35 22.13
CA LEU A 296 7.06 9.19 22.70
C LEU A 296 8.42 8.49 22.62
N GLU A 297 8.51 7.20 22.95
CA GLU A 297 9.77 6.45 22.90
C GLU A 297 10.46 6.54 21.52
N THR A 298 9.72 6.67 20.41
CA THR A 298 10.32 6.79 19.07
C THR A 298 11.03 8.12 18.83
N ILE A 299 10.65 9.18 19.55
CA ILE A 299 11.22 10.53 19.39
C ILE A 299 12.16 10.91 20.54
N ALA A 300 12.33 10.03 21.54
CA ALA A 300 13.12 10.31 22.75
C ALA A 300 14.57 10.67 22.45
N SER A 301 15.19 10.08 21.42
CA SER A 301 16.56 10.44 21.03
C SER A 301 16.63 11.85 20.46
N ALA A 302 15.75 12.21 19.52
CA ALA A 302 15.69 13.54 18.95
C ALA A 302 15.37 14.60 20.02
N ALA A 303 14.46 14.28 20.95
CA ALA A 303 14.10 15.16 22.05
C ALA A 303 15.29 15.47 22.97
N LYS A 304 16.24 14.55 23.20
CA LYS A 304 17.43 14.84 24.02
C LYS A 304 18.32 15.92 23.42
N ASP A 305 18.35 16.00 22.09
CA ASP A 305 19.24 16.88 21.34
C ASP A 305 18.61 18.26 21.04
N ASP A 306 17.30 18.41 21.26
CA ASP A 306 16.53 19.63 21.00
C ASP A 306 15.80 20.11 22.27
N PRO A 307 16.23 21.22 22.91
CA PRO A 307 15.61 21.73 24.13
C PRO A 307 14.11 22.09 24.02
N ALA A 308 13.65 22.52 22.84
CA ALA A 308 12.24 22.84 22.63
C ALA A 308 11.41 21.56 22.57
N LEU A 309 11.88 20.58 21.78
CA LEU A 309 11.25 19.26 21.69
C LEU A 309 11.29 18.52 23.04
N LEU A 310 12.37 18.64 23.81
CA LEU A 310 12.47 18.06 25.15
C LEU A 310 11.39 18.59 26.10
N ALA A 311 11.11 19.89 26.05
CA ALA A 311 10.07 20.49 26.87
C ALA A 311 8.67 20.00 26.46
N ALA A 312 8.40 19.90 25.15
CA ALA A 312 7.15 19.35 24.63
C ALA A 312 6.98 17.86 25.00
N TYR A 313 8.04 17.06 24.84
CA TYR A 313 8.10 15.67 25.24
C TYR A 313 7.74 15.47 26.71
N ARG A 314 8.39 16.22 27.63
CA ARG A 314 8.12 16.11 29.07
C ARG A 314 6.66 16.40 29.40
N LYS A 315 6.10 17.44 28.80
CA LYS A 315 4.69 17.80 28.98
C LYS A 315 3.77 16.68 28.49
N ALA A 316 4.08 16.09 27.34
CA ALA A 316 3.33 14.97 26.77
C ALA A 316 3.44 13.71 27.64
N ALA A 317 4.63 13.38 28.13
CA ALA A 317 4.87 12.25 29.02
C ALA A 317 4.10 12.42 30.35
N GLN A 318 4.09 13.62 30.93
CA GLN A 318 3.34 13.93 32.15
C GLN A 318 1.82 13.80 32.00
N ALA A 319 1.30 13.91 30.77
CA ALA A 319 -0.12 13.72 30.48
C ALA A 319 -0.52 12.24 30.35
N ILE A 320 0.44 11.31 30.31
CA ILE A 320 0.16 9.87 30.30
C ILE A 320 -0.50 9.48 31.62
N SER A 321 -1.70 8.92 31.52
CA SER A 321 -2.57 8.64 32.66
C SER A 321 -2.05 7.53 33.58
N ASP A 322 -1.38 6.53 33.00
CA ASP A 322 -0.79 5.43 33.74
C ASP A 322 0.63 5.75 34.22
N ASP A 323 0.90 5.45 35.48
CA ASP A 323 2.18 5.74 36.15
C ASP A 323 3.34 4.99 35.49
N THR A 324 3.15 3.70 35.17
CA THR A 324 4.20 2.90 34.51
C THR A 324 4.49 3.44 33.11
N GLY A 325 3.44 3.82 32.38
CA GLY A 325 3.53 4.46 31.07
C GLY A 325 4.35 5.74 31.11
N ARG A 326 3.99 6.64 32.02
CA ARG A 326 4.65 7.94 32.24
C ARG A 326 6.10 7.78 32.66
N GLU A 327 6.38 6.92 33.63
CA GLU A 327 7.75 6.68 34.12
C GLU A 327 8.66 6.20 33.01
N ARG A 328 8.24 5.19 32.24
CA ARG A 328 9.03 4.68 31.11
C ARG A 328 9.28 5.73 30.04
N ALA A 329 8.28 6.57 29.74
CA ALA A 329 8.48 7.67 28.79
C ALA A 329 9.54 8.67 29.31
N LEU A 330 9.55 9.01 30.60
CA LEU A 330 10.56 9.90 31.18
C LEU A 330 11.95 9.24 31.28
N GLU A 331 12.02 7.96 31.63
CA GLU A 331 13.27 7.17 31.61
C GLU A 331 13.89 7.14 30.21
N ALA A 332 13.08 7.09 29.14
CA ALA A 332 13.57 7.09 27.76
C ALA A 332 14.34 8.37 27.41
N ILE A 333 14.02 9.51 28.02
CA ILE A 333 14.78 10.76 27.91
C ILE A 333 15.90 10.91 28.96
N GLY A 334 16.12 9.91 29.81
CA GLY A 334 17.18 9.86 30.80
C GLY A 334 16.85 10.55 32.13
N GLU A 335 15.58 10.75 32.43
CA GLU A 335 15.16 11.27 33.73
C GLU A 335 15.06 10.14 34.76
N GLU A 336 15.61 10.38 35.95
CA GLU A 336 15.44 9.48 37.08
C GLU A 336 14.03 9.65 37.65
N THR A 337 13.24 8.57 37.68
CA THR A 337 11.95 8.51 38.34
C THR A 337 12.14 7.88 39.73
N GLU A 338 11.59 8.51 40.78
CA GLU A 338 11.65 7.96 42.14
C GLU A 338 10.84 6.66 42.20
N ARG A 339 11.50 5.54 42.47
CA ARG A 339 10.87 4.21 42.65
C ARG A 339 10.34 3.97 44.05
#